data_AF-A0A380YLX2-F1
#
_entry.id   AF-A0A380YLX2-F1
#
_cell.length_a   1.000
_cell.length_b   1.000
_cell.length_c   1.000
_cell.angle_alpha   90.00
_cell.angle_beta   90.00
_cell.angle_gamma   90.00
#
_symmetry.space_group_name_H-M   'P 1'
#
loop_
_entity.id
_entity.type
_entity.pdbx_description
1 polymer ?
#
loop_
_entity_poly.entity_id
_entity_poly.type
_entity_poly.pdbx_seq_one_letter_code
_entity_poly.pdbx_strand_id
1 'polypeptide(L)' 'MNYSIQWCPIPFHDLMEIFDFLSSLSVVRLYQFDGLHILLNGFPIMQLIIAYVDGLYHITYRILRF' A
#
# COMPACT_ATOMS: atom_id res chain seq x y z
N MET A 1 -16.46 -0.79 5.69
CA MET A 1 -15.64 -1.38 4.62
C MET A 1 -14.31 -1.76 5.25
N ASN A 2 -13.82 -2.96 5.02
CA ASN A 2 -12.56 -3.41 5.64
C ASN A 2 -11.43 -3.28 4.61
N TYR A 3 -10.50 -2.36 4.86
CA TYR A 3 -9.31 -2.21 4.04
C TYR A 3 -8.16 -3.02 4.66
N SER A 4 -7.40 -3.70 3.82
CA SER A 4 -6.20 -4.40 4.26
C SER A 4 -5.14 -4.35 3.17
N ILE A 5 -3.90 -4.64 3.54
CA ILE A 5 -2.83 -4.90 2.58
C ILE A 5 -2.60 -6.41 2.57
N GLN A 6 -2.42 -6.99 1.39
CA GLN A 6 -2.11 -8.41 1.22
C GLN A 6 -0.93 -8.81 2.13
N TRP A 7 -1.09 -9.90 2.87
CA TRP A 7 -0.10 -10.43 3.84
C TRP A 7 0.27 -9.48 4.99
N CYS A 8 -0.43 -8.36 5.16
CA CYS A 8 -0.32 -7.50 6.32
C CYS A 8 -1.44 -7.85 7.33
N PRO A 9 -1.11 -8.19 8.59
CA PRO A 9 -2.10 -8.54 9.59
C PRO A 9 -2.85 -7.33 10.16
N ILE A 10 -2.45 -6.11 9.78
CA ILE A 10 -3.02 -4.86 10.29
C ILE A 10 -4.31 -4.55 9.51
N PRO A 11 -5.45 -4.41 10.19
CA PRO A 11 -6.67 -3.88 9.57
C PRO A 11 -6.58 -2.35 9.44
N PHE A 12 -7.17 -1.80 8.38
CA PHE A 12 -7.25 -0.36 8.15
C PHE A 12 -8.71 0.06 7.95
N HIS A 13 -9.07 1.22 8.49
CA HIS A 13 -10.39 1.82 8.42
C HIS A 13 -10.68 2.42 7.03
N ASP A 14 -9.68 3.03 6.40
CA ASP A 14 -9.77 3.64 5.08
C ASP A 14 -8.43 3.62 4.32
N LEU A 15 -8.43 4.16 3.10
CA LEU A 15 -7.22 4.26 2.28
C LEU A 15 -6.21 5.28 2.82
N MET A 16 -6.64 6.34 3.50
CA MET A 16 -5.73 7.35 4.05
C MET A 16 -4.87 6.73 5.15
N GLU A 17 -5.48 5.92 6.02
CA GLU A 17 -4.74 5.22 7.08
C GLU A 17 -3.67 4.27 6.51
N ILE A 18 -3.94 3.62 5.37
CA ILE A 18 -2.92 2.82 4.67
C ILE A 18 -1.74 3.70 4.24
N PHE A 19 -1.99 4.85 3.61
CA PHE A 19 -0.92 5.72 3.14
C PHE A 19 -0.17 6.41 4.28
N ASP A 20 -0.85 6.78 5.36
CA ASP A 20 -0.23 7.31 6.57
C ASP A 20 0.67 6.26 7.22
N PHE A 21 0.20 5.01 7.33
CA PHE A 21 0.99 3.89 7.81
C PHE A 21 2.23 3.68 6.94
N LEU A 22 2.09 3.55 5.62
CA LEU A 22 3.20 3.34 4.71
C LEU A 22 4.22 4.50 4.77
N SER A 23 3.74 5.74 4.86
CA SER A 23 4.60 6.93 4.96
C SER A 23 5.36 7.01 6.28
N SER A 24 4.87 6.36 7.34
CA SER A 24 5.55 6.28 8.64
C SER A 24 6.69 5.25 8.67
N LEU A 25 6.76 4.34 7.68
CA LEU A 25 7.76 3.28 7.65
C LEU A 25 9.14 3.78 7.23
N SER A 26 10.18 3.11 7.73
CA SER A 26 11.51 3.24 7.14
C SER A 26 11.52 2.70 5.71
N VAL A 27 12.38 3.25 4.86
CA VAL A 27 12.51 2.85 3.45
C VAL A 27 12.64 1.33 3.28
N VAL A 28 13.44 0.67 4.11
CA VAL A 28 13.66 -0.78 4.04
C VAL A 28 12.36 -1.55 4.31
N ARG A 29 11.54 -1.09 5.27
CA ARG A 29 10.24 -1.71 5.56
C ARG A 29 9.23 -1.38 4.48
N LEU A 30 9.27 -0.15 3.95
CA LEU A 30 8.39 0.27 2.87
C LEU A 30 8.51 -0.68 1.67
N TYR A 31 9.73 -1.00 1.22
CA TYR A 31 9.96 -1.92 0.09
C TYR A 31 9.39 -3.33 0.28
N GLN A 32 9.09 -3.77 1.50
CA GLN A 32 8.42 -5.06 1.74
C GLN A 32 6.98 -5.06 1.20
N PHE A 33 6.40 -3.88 0.98
CA PHE A 33 5.05 -3.69 0.45
C PHE A 33 5.02 -3.46 -1.06
N ASP A 34 6.17 -3.42 -1.73
CA ASP A 34 6.22 -3.18 -3.17
C ASP A 34 5.57 -4.34 -3.94
N GLY A 35 4.69 -4.02 -4.88
CA GLY A 35 3.92 -4.99 -5.66
C GLY A 35 2.77 -5.66 -4.92
N LEU A 36 2.55 -5.38 -3.62
CA LEU A 36 1.43 -5.92 -2.85
C LEU A 36 0.10 -5.25 -3.20
N HIS A 37 -1.00 -5.91 -2.91
CA HIS A 37 -2.34 -5.36 -3.18
C HIS A 37 -2.99 -4.76 -1.93
N ILE A 38 -3.62 -3.60 -2.11
CA ILE A 38 -4.65 -3.11 -1.19
C ILE A 38 -5.94 -3.86 -1.51
N LEU A 39 -6.54 -4.45 -0.48
CA LEU A 39 -7.76 -5.23 -0.56
C LEU A 39 -8.92 -4.43 0.04
N LEU A 40 -10.08 -4.48 -0.60
CA LEU A 40 -11.36 -4.02 -0.06
C LEU A 40 -12.24 -5.25 0.17
N ASN A 41 -12.54 -5.53 1.44
CA ASN A 41 -13.28 -6.73 1.84
C ASN A 41 -12.67 -8.03 1.26
N GLY A 42 -11.32 -8.09 1.16
CA GLY A 42 -10.59 -9.25 0.62
C GLY A 42 -10.38 -9.25 -0.90
N PHE A 43 -10.99 -8.33 -1.64
CA PHE A 43 -10.79 -8.20 -3.10
C PHE A 43 -9.71 -7.16 -3.42
N PRO A 44 -8.70 -7.48 -4.25
CA PRO A 44 -7.63 -6.55 -4.54
C PRO A 44 -8.12 -5.38 -5.40
N ILE A 45 -8.04 -4.15 -4.93
CA ILE A 45 -8.52 -2.96 -5.68
C ILE A 45 -7.38 -2.11 -6.25
N MET A 46 -6.20 -2.18 -5.64
CA MET A 46 -5.03 -1.40 -6.04
C MET A 46 -3.78 -2.24 -5.82
N GLN A 47 -2.78 -2.05 -6.66
CA GLN A 47 -1.43 -2.55 -6.44
C GLN A 47 -0.52 -1.40 -5.99
N LEU A 48 0.19 -1.60 -4.89
CA LEU A 48 1.21 -0.68 -4.39
C LEU A 48 2.46 -0.74 -5.26
N ILE A 49 3.04 0.43 -5.52
CA ILE A 49 4.28 0.59 -6.27
C ILE A 49 5.14 1.57 -5.47
N ILE A 50 6.34 1.14 -5.11
CA ILE A 50 7.31 1.99 -4.42
C ILE A 50 8.43 2.30 -5.40
N ALA A 51 8.56 3.57 -5.75
CA ALA A 51 9.53 4.05 -6.72
C ALA A 51 10.56 4.95 -6.05
N TYR A 52 11.81 4.84 -6.50
CA TYR A 52 12.86 5.79 -6.16
C TYR A 52 13.16 6.66 -7.39
N VAL A 53 12.82 7.93 -7.31
CA VAL A 53 12.93 8.90 -8.42
C VAL A 53 13.56 10.19 -7.88
N ASP A 54 14.56 10.71 -8.58
CA ASP A 54 15.23 11.98 -8.24
C ASP A 54 15.70 12.10 -6.78
N GLY A 55 16.17 10.99 -6.20
CA GLY A 55 16.66 10.96 -4.83
C GLY A 55 15.59 10.80 -3.76
N LEU A 56 14.31 10.70 -4.14
CA LEU A 56 13.17 10.62 -3.24
C LEU A 56 12.41 9.29 -3.42
N TYR A 57 11.88 8.78 -2.31
CA TYR A 57 10.99 7.61 -2.31
C TYR A 57 9.55 8.07 -2.48
N HIS A 58 8.86 7.47 -3.44
CA HIS A 58 7.47 7.72 -3.76
C HIS A 58 6.65 6.47 -3.54
N ILE A 59 5.53 6.63 -2.84
CA ILE A 59 4.48 5.62 -2.75
C ILE A 59 3.46 5.98 -3.83
N THR A 60 3.27 5.09 -4.78
CA THR A 60 2.24 5.21 -5.81
C THR A 60 1.43 3.94 -5.91
N TYR A 61 0.37 3.96 -6.71
CA TYR A 61 -0.52 2.83 -6.84
C TYR A 61 -1.07 2.71 -8.26
N ARG A 62 -1.39 1.47 -8.64
CA ARG A 62 -2.13 1.16 -9.86
C ARG A 62 -3.51 0.64 -9.48
N ILE A 63 -4.56 1.32 -9.94
CA ILE A 63 -5.94 0.85 -9.76
C ILE A 63 -6.15 -0.41 -10.61
N LEU A 64 -6.70 -1.46 -10.01
CA LEU A 64 -7.15 -2.65 -10.72
C LEU A 64 -8.58 -2.43 -11.19
N ARG A 65 -8.79 -2.46 -12.51
CA ARG A 65 -10.13 -2.44 -13.11
C ARG A 65 -10.59 -3.88 -13.28
N PHE A 66 -11.75 -4.20 -12.70
CA PHE A 66 -12.50 -5.43 -12.93
C PHE A 66 -13.64 -5.17 -13.90
#